data_AF-A0A7C6DQI8-F1
#
_entry.id   AF-A0A7C6DQI8-F1
#
_cell.length_a   1.000
_cell.length_b   1.000
_cell.length_c   1.000
_cell.angle_alpha   90.00
_cell.angle_beta   90.00
_cell.angle_gamma   90.00
#
_symmetry.space_group_name_H-M   'P 1'
#
loop_
_entity.id
_entity.type
_entity.pdbx_description
1 polymer ?
#
loop_
_entity_poly.entity_id
_entity_poly.type
_entity_poly.pdbx_seq_one_letter_code
_entity_poly.pdbx_strand_id
1 'polypeptide(L)'
;MLRLEPQPLAAGIDQHQLAQLYYQYLNVEENFVKTLFTDGETQLGRVFVHEPALSDELAVTVLEYERASEAIRAARHMSVSLCYCRHKMWHVGKACDAPLEICMTFGPTAHSLAKYGHARKVDVAEGLDLLAQAREHGLVQFGENVRESVSFICNCCGCCCEAMIAARRFAFLHPVHTTNYLPEVDESACAGCGKCVGACPVEAMGLVSANDPHRRSRRRARVDESICLGCGVCVRACERGALRLRPRGRRVITPVNSAHRTVVMAIERGRLQHLIFDSQAHLSHRALAAVLGVVLKLPPVKQAMASQQMKSRYLEALIKRMGM
;
A
#
# COMPACT_ATOMS: atom_id res chain seq x y z
N MET A 1 13.09 -4.77 27.96
CA MET A 1 12.98 -4.85 26.50
C MET A 1 13.46 -6.22 26.05
N LEU A 2 12.55 -7.21 25.98
CA LEU A 2 12.86 -8.49 25.34
C LEU A 2 12.86 -8.25 23.83
N ARG A 3 14.05 -8.12 23.23
CA ARG A 3 14.21 -8.20 21.79
C ARG A 3 13.69 -9.58 21.39
N LEU A 4 12.72 -9.65 20.48
CA LEU A 4 12.41 -10.91 19.82
C LEU A 4 13.67 -11.34 19.09
N GLU A 5 14.44 -12.25 19.66
CA GLU A 5 15.42 -12.99 18.86
C GLU A 5 14.62 -13.65 17.73
N PRO A 6 15.01 -13.44 16.45
CA PRO A 6 14.28 -14.01 15.34
C PRO A 6 14.23 -15.52 15.53
N GLN A 7 13.06 -16.05 15.87
CA GLN A 7 12.85 -17.50 15.91
C GLN A 7 13.22 -18.02 14.52
N PRO A 8 14.14 -19.00 14.42
CA PRO A 8 14.54 -19.52 13.13
C PRO A 8 13.30 -20.07 12.41
N LEU A 9 12.97 -19.45 11.28
CA LEU A 9 12.00 -19.99 10.33
C LEU A 9 12.53 -21.34 9.87
N ALA A 10 12.03 -22.41 10.50
CA ALA A 10 12.48 -23.79 10.39
C ALA A 10 13.98 -23.99 10.68
N ALA A 11 14.30 -24.78 11.71
CA ALA A 11 15.67 -25.24 11.94
C ALA A 11 16.24 -25.86 10.64
N GLY A 12 17.30 -25.27 10.08
CA GLY A 12 18.02 -25.80 8.92
C GLY A 12 17.97 -24.96 7.63
N ILE A 13 17.27 -23.82 7.57
CA ILE A 13 17.30 -22.94 6.40
C ILE A 13 18.32 -21.82 6.56
N ASP A 14 19.30 -21.74 5.65
CA ASP A 14 20.25 -20.63 5.55
C ASP A 14 19.50 -19.35 5.15
N GLN A 15 19.30 -18.46 6.14
CA GLN A 15 18.58 -17.20 5.95
C GLN A 15 19.31 -16.24 5.00
N HIS A 16 20.64 -16.27 4.99
CA HIS A 16 21.44 -15.43 4.10
C HIS A 16 21.26 -15.91 2.64
N GLN A 17 21.39 -17.21 2.39
CA GLN A 17 21.16 -17.77 1.06
C GLN A 17 19.71 -17.56 0.60
N LEU A 18 18.73 -17.76 1.49
CA LEU A 18 17.32 -17.51 1.17
C LEU A 18 17.08 -16.03 0.81
N ALA A 19 17.67 -15.10 1.56
CA ALA A 19 17.55 -13.67 1.26
C ALA A 19 18.21 -13.29 -0.07
N GLN A 20 19.33 -13.92 -0.44
CA GLN A 20 19.95 -13.74 -1.76
C GLN A 20 19.03 -14.20 -2.88
N LEU A 21 18.40 -15.37 -2.73
CA LEU A 21 17.43 -15.89 -3.71
C LEU A 21 16.19 -14.98 -3.82
N TYR A 22 15.65 -14.51 -2.69
CA TYR A 22 14.55 -13.54 -2.71
C TYR A 22 14.96 -12.21 -3.33
N TYR A 23 16.17 -11.71 -3.05
CA TYR A 23 16.68 -10.49 -3.66
C TYR A 23 16.81 -10.65 -5.18
N GLN A 24 17.34 -11.77 -5.64
CA GLN A 24 17.41 -12.11 -7.05
C GLN A 24 16.01 -12.14 -7.68
N TYR A 25 15.07 -12.86 -7.08
CA TYR A 25 13.71 -13.02 -7.61
C TYR A 25 12.84 -11.75 -7.58
N LEU A 26 13.01 -10.90 -6.57
CA LEU A 26 12.16 -9.73 -6.36
C LEU A 26 12.78 -8.43 -6.89
N ASN A 27 14.10 -8.28 -6.84
CA ASN A 27 14.75 -6.99 -7.12
C ASN A 27 15.56 -6.99 -8.42
N VAL A 28 16.17 -8.14 -8.75
CA VAL A 28 16.97 -8.29 -9.98
C VAL A 28 16.07 -8.76 -11.11
N GLU A 29 15.29 -9.81 -10.89
CA GLU A 29 14.28 -10.31 -11.82
C GLU A 29 13.03 -9.43 -11.74
N GLU A 30 12.57 -8.96 -12.90
CA GLU A 30 11.45 -8.02 -12.95
C GLU A 30 10.09 -8.70 -13.06
N ASN A 31 10.04 -9.95 -13.57
CA ASN A 31 8.81 -10.62 -13.96
C ASN A 31 7.80 -10.73 -12.81
N PHE A 32 8.24 -11.20 -11.64
CA PHE A 32 7.34 -11.40 -10.52
C PHE A 32 6.76 -10.08 -9.99
N VAL A 33 7.62 -9.09 -9.70
CA VAL A 33 7.18 -7.80 -9.15
C VAL A 33 6.31 -7.05 -10.14
N LYS A 34 6.64 -7.09 -11.43
CA LYS A 34 5.81 -6.54 -12.49
C LYS A 34 4.43 -7.21 -12.49
N THR A 35 4.35 -8.53 -12.60
CA THR A 35 3.05 -9.23 -12.59
C THR A 35 2.25 -9.02 -11.30
N LEU A 36 2.92 -8.96 -10.14
CA LEU A 36 2.26 -8.79 -8.84
C LEU A 36 1.57 -7.42 -8.74
N PHE A 37 2.29 -6.36 -9.13
CA PHE A 37 1.87 -4.99 -8.88
C PHE A 37 1.29 -4.27 -10.10
N THR A 38 1.54 -4.69 -11.34
CA THR A 38 1.20 -3.87 -12.52
C THR A 38 0.06 -4.43 -13.36
N ASP A 39 -0.51 -5.57 -12.99
CA ASP A 39 -1.59 -6.22 -13.76
C ASP A 39 -2.98 -5.80 -13.23
N GLY A 40 -3.85 -5.33 -14.12
CA GLY A 40 -5.16 -4.78 -13.79
C GLY A 40 -5.16 -3.37 -13.20
N GLU A 41 -6.35 -2.82 -12.98
CA GLU A 41 -6.52 -1.47 -12.43
C GLU A 41 -6.52 -1.48 -10.89
N THR A 42 -7.06 -2.55 -10.30
CA THR A 42 -7.17 -2.72 -8.85
C THR A 42 -5.89 -3.31 -8.29
N GLN A 43 -5.20 -2.53 -7.46
CA GLN A 43 -3.96 -2.99 -6.81
C GLN A 43 -4.19 -3.62 -5.44
N LEU A 44 -3.25 -4.48 -5.04
CA LEU A 44 -3.25 -5.18 -3.76
C LEU A 44 -3.26 -4.20 -2.58
N GLY A 45 -2.42 -3.17 -2.66
CA GLY A 45 -2.23 -2.22 -1.59
C GLY A 45 -2.34 -0.77 -2.05
N ARG A 46 -2.54 0.10 -1.07
CA ARG A 46 -2.67 1.54 -1.22
C ARG A 46 -1.82 2.27 -0.19
N VAL A 47 -1.51 3.52 -0.49
CA VAL A 47 -0.92 4.44 0.46
C VAL A 47 -2.02 5.08 1.32
N PHE A 48 -1.73 5.26 2.61
CA PHE A 48 -2.52 6.10 3.50
C PHE A 48 -1.93 7.50 3.54
N VAL A 49 -2.80 8.51 3.70
CA VAL A 49 -2.33 9.88 3.80
C VAL A 49 -1.60 10.09 5.14
N HIS A 50 -0.50 10.84 5.11
CA HIS A 50 0.15 11.31 6.33
C HIS A 50 -0.76 12.34 6.99
N GLU A 51 -1.55 11.89 7.97
CA GLU A 51 -2.58 12.71 8.63
C GLU A 51 -2.06 14.06 9.16
N PRO A 52 -0.86 14.15 9.77
CA PRO A 52 -0.32 15.45 10.21
C PRO A 52 0.03 16.43 9.07
N ALA A 53 0.07 15.98 7.81
CA ALA A 53 0.29 16.86 6.65
C ALA A 53 -1.02 17.39 6.04
N LEU A 54 -2.18 17.01 6.58
CA LEU A 54 -3.47 17.59 6.19
C LEU A 54 -3.62 18.96 6.84
N SER A 55 -4.13 19.94 6.08
CA SER A 55 -4.63 21.18 6.67
C SER A 55 -5.87 20.91 7.52
N ASP A 56 -6.24 21.84 8.40
CA ASP A 56 -7.44 21.73 9.24
C ASP A 56 -8.71 21.46 8.40
N GLU A 57 -8.84 22.14 7.25
CA GLU A 57 -9.93 21.93 6.30
C GLU A 57 -9.97 20.49 5.76
N LEU A 58 -8.81 19.94 5.39
CA LEU A 58 -8.73 18.57 4.88
C LEU A 58 -8.87 17.53 5.99
N ALA A 59 -8.46 17.85 7.21
CA ALA A 59 -8.60 16.98 8.37
C ALA A 59 -10.09 16.70 8.71
N VAL A 60 -10.99 17.63 8.39
CA VAL A 60 -12.45 17.44 8.57
C VAL A 60 -13.09 16.64 7.43
N THR A 61 -12.50 16.63 6.23
CA THR A 61 -13.08 16.00 5.04
C THR A 61 -12.44 14.68 4.64
N VAL A 62 -11.26 14.35 5.18
CA VAL A 62 -10.61 13.05 5.01
C VAL A 62 -11.46 11.95 5.63
N LEU A 63 -11.66 10.86 4.88
CA LEU A 63 -12.49 9.76 5.34
C LEU A 63 -11.71 8.87 6.31
N GLU A 64 -12.40 8.23 7.25
CA GLU A 64 -11.78 7.37 8.25
C GLU A 64 -10.90 6.28 7.63
N TYR A 65 -11.39 5.63 6.57
CA TYR A 65 -10.63 4.60 5.89
C TYR A 65 -9.36 5.15 5.20
N GLU A 66 -9.21 6.46 4.99
CA GLU A 66 -7.99 7.04 4.42
C GLU A 66 -6.89 7.25 5.47
N ARG A 67 -7.22 7.10 6.75
CA ARG A 67 -6.33 7.29 7.90
C ARG A 67 -5.72 5.97 8.35
N ALA A 68 -4.40 5.94 8.45
CA ALA A 68 -3.70 4.79 9.02
C ALA A 68 -4.02 4.62 10.51
N SER A 69 -4.21 5.73 11.24
CA SER A 69 -4.56 5.69 12.66
C SER A 69 -5.91 5.02 12.92
N GLU A 70 -6.89 5.21 12.03
CA GLU A 70 -8.21 4.57 12.16
C GLU A 70 -8.15 3.07 11.90
N ALA A 71 -7.33 2.60 10.95
CA ALA A 71 -7.11 1.18 10.78
C ALA A 71 -6.55 0.51 12.05
N ILE A 72 -5.67 1.22 12.78
CA ILE A 72 -5.13 0.77 14.07
C ILE A 72 -6.23 0.76 15.15
N ARG A 73 -7.00 1.84 15.27
CA ARG A 73 -8.08 1.96 16.29
C ARG A 73 -9.20 0.95 16.09
N ALA A 74 -9.59 0.70 14.84
CA ALA A 74 -10.67 -0.22 14.49
C ALA A 74 -10.28 -1.70 14.61
N ALA A 75 -8.98 -2.01 14.74
CA ALA A 75 -8.51 -3.38 14.74
C ALA A 75 -8.83 -4.12 16.06
N ARG A 76 -9.67 -5.15 15.99
CA ARG A 76 -9.94 -6.05 17.12
C ARG A 76 -8.71 -6.84 17.59
N HIS A 77 -7.84 -7.19 16.66
CA HIS A 77 -6.57 -7.88 16.90
C HIS A 77 -5.49 -7.17 16.11
N MET A 78 -4.36 -6.91 16.75
CA MET A 78 -3.19 -6.32 16.12
C MET A 78 -1.94 -7.04 16.60
N SER A 79 -1.02 -7.26 15.66
CA SER A 79 0.28 -7.85 15.94
C SER A 79 1.35 -7.18 15.09
N VAL A 80 2.54 -7.04 15.65
CA VAL A 80 3.71 -6.47 14.98
C VAL A 80 4.73 -7.56 14.70
N SER A 81 5.33 -7.50 13.52
CA SER A 81 6.39 -8.40 13.09
C SER A 81 7.51 -7.63 12.38
N LEU A 82 8.56 -8.36 12.00
CA LEU A 82 9.66 -7.81 11.24
C LEU A 82 9.18 -7.33 9.87
N CYS A 83 9.67 -6.16 9.44
CA CYS A 83 9.54 -5.71 8.07
C CYS A 83 10.31 -6.66 7.16
N TYR A 84 9.59 -7.58 6.52
CA TYR A 84 10.18 -8.60 5.63
C TYR A 84 11.11 -7.98 4.59
N CYS A 85 10.70 -6.90 3.93
CA CYS A 85 11.50 -6.27 2.89
C CYS A 85 12.85 -5.76 3.44
N ARG A 86 12.84 -5.11 4.60
CA ARG A 86 14.06 -4.61 5.23
C ARG A 86 14.90 -5.75 5.81
N HIS A 87 14.27 -6.78 6.38
CA HIS A 87 14.97 -7.97 6.89
C HIS A 87 15.71 -8.70 5.76
N LYS A 88 15.06 -8.92 4.63
CA LYS A 88 15.69 -9.47 3.41
C LYS A 88 16.86 -8.61 2.95
N MET A 89 16.69 -7.27 2.93
CA MET A 89 17.78 -6.35 2.56
C MET A 89 18.93 -6.34 3.59
N TRP A 90 18.66 -6.61 4.86
CA TRP A 90 19.69 -6.68 5.91
C TRP A 90 20.62 -7.87 5.69
N HIS A 91 20.06 -9.04 5.40
CA HIS A 91 20.84 -10.25 5.07
C HIS A 91 21.77 -10.06 3.86
N VAL A 92 21.44 -9.18 2.92
CA VAL A 92 22.29 -8.90 1.74
C VAL A 92 23.10 -7.60 1.85
N GLY A 93 23.19 -7.01 3.05
CA GLY A 93 24.01 -5.82 3.30
C GLY A 93 23.50 -4.52 2.64
N LYS A 94 22.19 -4.41 2.38
CA LYS A 94 21.56 -3.27 1.69
C LYS A 94 20.40 -2.63 2.46
N ALA A 95 20.17 -2.99 3.73
CA ALA A 95 19.12 -2.39 4.54
C ALA A 95 19.45 -0.95 4.94
N CYS A 96 18.41 -0.14 5.14
CA CYS A 96 18.51 1.14 5.85
C CYS A 96 18.32 0.94 7.37
N ASP A 97 18.56 2.01 8.13
CA ASP A 97 18.50 2.01 9.60
C ASP A 97 17.09 2.18 10.18
N ALA A 98 16.04 2.12 9.34
CA ALA A 98 14.67 2.26 9.83
C ALA A 98 14.23 1.03 10.67
N PRO A 99 13.36 1.20 11.69
CA PRO A 99 13.08 0.17 12.70
C PRO A 99 12.55 -1.14 12.12
N LEU A 100 13.21 -2.27 12.38
CA LEU A 100 12.87 -3.55 11.76
C LEU A 100 11.52 -4.13 12.22
N GLU A 101 11.23 -4.10 13.52
CA GLU A 101 9.98 -4.58 14.11
C GLU A 101 8.89 -3.50 14.04
N ILE A 102 8.28 -3.33 12.87
CA ILE A 102 7.32 -2.23 12.61
C ILE A 102 6.19 -2.60 11.64
N CYS A 103 6.15 -3.84 11.16
CA CYS A 103 5.13 -4.30 10.22
C CYS A 103 3.87 -4.65 11.01
N MET A 104 2.74 -3.98 10.73
CA MET A 104 1.49 -4.16 11.45
C MET A 104 0.57 -5.09 10.67
N THR A 105 0.10 -6.13 11.33
CA THR A 105 -0.98 -7.00 10.83
C THR A 105 -2.19 -6.85 11.72
N PHE A 106 -3.39 -6.95 11.14
CA PHE A 106 -4.65 -6.78 11.84
C PHE A 106 -5.59 -7.99 11.67
N GLY A 107 -6.61 -8.05 12.51
CA GLY A 107 -7.74 -8.97 12.40
C GLY A 107 -7.38 -10.44 12.62
N PRO A 108 -8.10 -11.39 11.98
CA PRO A 108 -7.86 -12.82 12.14
C PRO A 108 -6.43 -13.25 11.79
N THR A 109 -5.82 -12.60 10.78
CA THR A 109 -4.44 -12.87 10.37
C THR A 109 -3.46 -12.50 11.50
N ALA A 110 -3.63 -11.35 12.14
CA ALA A 110 -2.82 -10.95 13.29
C ALA A 110 -2.95 -11.92 14.46
N HIS A 111 -4.19 -12.35 14.76
CA HIS A 111 -4.43 -13.33 15.80
C HIS A 111 -3.70 -14.65 15.53
N SER A 112 -3.78 -15.15 14.29
CA SER A 112 -3.13 -16.39 13.88
C SER A 112 -1.60 -16.30 13.97
N LEU A 113 -1.01 -15.24 13.39
CA LEU A 113 0.44 -15.02 13.42
C LEU A 113 0.95 -14.94 14.86
N ALA A 114 0.23 -14.23 15.74
CA ALA A 114 0.61 -14.15 17.14
C ALA A 114 0.44 -15.47 17.90
N LYS A 115 -0.62 -16.24 17.60
CA LYS A 115 -0.86 -17.55 18.22
C LYS A 115 0.27 -18.54 17.93
N TYR A 116 0.84 -18.49 16.72
CA TYR A 116 1.91 -19.39 16.28
C TYR A 116 3.32 -18.79 16.41
N GLY A 117 3.49 -17.67 17.12
CA GLY A 117 4.81 -17.10 17.43
C GLY A 117 5.49 -16.34 16.29
N HIS A 118 4.78 -16.05 15.20
CA HIS A 118 5.32 -15.31 14.05
C HIS A 118 5.19 -13.79 14.17
N ALA A 119 4.42 -13.30 15.14
CA ALA A 119 4.25 -11.88 15.43
C ALA A 119 3.97 -11.67 16.91
N ARG A 120 4.23 -10.48 17.43
CA ARG A 120 3.95 -10.08 18.81
C ARG A 120 2.65 -9.31 18.87
N LYS A 121 1.75 -9.67 19.80
CA LYS A 121 0.52 -8.89 20.02
C LYS A 121 0.87 -7.51 20.56
N VAL A 122 0.14 -6.51 20.09
CA VAL A 122 0.26 -5.12 20.51
C VAL A 122 -1.13 -4.54 20.73
N ASP A 123 -1.24 -3.54 21.61
CA ASP A 123 -2.47 -2.79 21.81
C ASP A 123 -2.50 -1.51 20.94
N VAL A 124 -3.62 -0.81 20.95
CA VAL A 124 -3.82 0.41 20.15
C VAL A 124 -2.80 1.50 20.47
N ALA A 125 -2.42 1.66 21.75
CA ALA A 125 -1.47 2.68 22.16
C ALA A 125 -0.10 2.41 21.55
N GLU A 126 0.42 1.19 21.71
CA GLU A 126 1.69 0.78 21.12
C GLU A 126 1.64 0.84 19.58
N GLY A 127 0.52 0.49 18.95
CA GLY A 127 0.34 0.63 17.51
C GLY A 127 0.46 2.07 17.02
N LEU A 128 -0.14 3.02 17.75
CA LEU A 128 -0.06 4.45 17.44
C LEU A 128 1.36 4.99 17.67
N ASP A 129 2.07 4.52 18.69
CA ASP A 129 3.46 4.87 18.94
C ASP A 129 4.38 4.38 17.82
N LEU A 130 4.20 3.15 17.35
CA LEU A 130 4.92 2.60 16.19
C LEU A 130 4.59 3.36 14.90
N LEU A 131 3.34 3.81 14.74
CA LEU A 131 2.97 4.67 13.61
C LEU A 131 3.67 6.04 13.70
N ALA A 132 3.77 6.63 14.89
CA ALA A 132 4.50 7.88 15.11
C ALA A 132 6.00 7.70 14.80
N GLN A 133 6.61 6.63 15.32
CA GLN A 133 7.99 6.26 15.03
C GLN A 133 8.22 6.09 13.53
N ALA A 134 7.35 5.35 12.83
CA ALA A 134 7.45 5.17 11.39
C ALA A 134 7.46 6.52 10.64
N ARG A 135 6.58 7.43 11.05
CA ARG A 135 6.49 8.76 10.46
C ARG A 135 7.73 9.60 10.74
N GLU A 136 8.35 9.48 11.92
CA GLU A 136 9.63 10.14 12.26
C GLU A 136 10.78 9.69 11.38
N HIS A 137 10.78 8.42 11.00
CA HIS A 137 11.73 7.88 10.02
C HIS A 137 11.36 8.17 8.56
N GLY A 138 10.34 9.01 8.29
CA GLY A 138 9.91 9.35 6.94
C GLY A 138 9.30 8.17 6.16
N LEU A 139 8.81 7.14 6.87
CA LEU A 139 8.23 5.95 6.24
C LEU A 139 6.79 6.22 5.78
N VAL A 140 6.46 5.69 4.61
CA VAL A 140 5.09 5.73 4.08
C VAL A 140 4.27 4.57 4.62
N GLN A 141 3.05 4.88 5.07
CA GLN A 141 2.07 3.87 5.44
C GLN A 141 1.47 3.28 4.16
N PHE A 142 1.79 2.03 3.87
CA PHE A 142 1.26 1.24 2.76
C PHE A 142 0.49 0.06 3.35
N GLY A 143 -0.78 -0.09 3.03
CA GLY A 143 -1.56 -1.21 3.54
C GLY A 143 -2.56 -1.73 2.52
N GLU A 144 -3.44 -2.59 2.98
CA GLU A 144 -4.42 -3.23 2.12
C GLU A 144 -5.33 -2.20 1.41
N ASN A 145 -5.55 -2.40 0.09
CA ASN A 145 -6.43 -1.55 -0.70
C ASN A 145 -7.92 -1.86 -0.47
N VAL A 146 -8.38 -1.64 0.76
CA VAL A 146 -9.76 -1.86 1.20
C VAL A 146 -10.21 -0.76 2.16
N ARG A 147 -11.52 -0.49 2.24
CA ARG A 147 -12.09 0.49 3.18
C ARG A 147 -12.27 -0.10 4.57
N GLU A 148 -12.75 -1.32 4.63
CA GLU A 148 -13.14 -2.00 5.87
C GLU A 148 -12.18 -3.15 6.18
N SER A 149 -11.89 -3.34 7.47
CA SER A 149 -11.11 -4.48 7.97
C SER A 149 -9.75 -4.64 7.29
N VAL A 150 -9.00 -3.54 7.17
CA VAL A 150 -7.62 -3.53 6.64
C VAL A 150 -6.80 -4.61 7.34
N SER A 151 -6.22 -5.54 6.58
CA SER A 151 -5.48 -6.68 7.15
C SER A 151 -4.02 -6.39 7.51
N PHE A 152 -3.41 -5.36 6.92
CA PHE A 152 -2.03 -4.96 7.25
C PHE A 152 -1.75 -3.49 6.94
N ILE A 153 -0.78 -2.93 7.66
CA ILE A 153 -0.07 -1.69 7.34
C ILE A 153 1.44 -1.96 7.45
N CYS A 154 2.12 -1.82 6.33
CA CYS A 154 3.57 -1.73 6.24
C CYS A 154 4.04 -0.28 6.38
N ASN A 155 5.18 -0.10 7.03
CA ASN A 155 5.84 1.20 7.17
C ASN A 155 7.07 1.22 6.24
N CYS A 156 6.86 1.71 5.03
CA CYS A 156 7.70 1.47 3.88
C CYS A 156 8.72 2.59 3.65
N CYS A 157 9.97 2.19 3.37
CA CYS A 157 11.02 3.07 2.87
C CYS A 157 11.18 2.91 1.35
N GLY A 158 11.71 3.94 0.67
CA GLY A 158 11.97 3.88 -0.77
C GLY A 158 13.10 2.92 -1.18
N CYS A 159 14.01 2.58 -0.25
CA CYS A 159 15.19 1.78 -0.55
C CYS A 159 15.00 0.26 -0.41
N CYS A 160 14.18 -0.21 0.53
CA CYS A 160 14.02 -1.64 0.78
C CYS A 160 12.65 -2.20 0.34
N CYS A 161 11.58 -1.40 0.36
CA CYS A 161 10.22 -1.91 0.16
C CYS A 161 9.95 -2.26 -1.30
N GLU A 162 9.48 -3.48 -1.57
CA GLU A 162 9.12 -3.92 -2.92
C GLU A 162 8.04 -3.05 -3.56
N ALA A 163 7.02 -2.66 -2.79
CA ALA A 163 5.93 -1.82 -3.31
C ALA A 163 6.42 -0.42 -3.70
N MET A 164 7.35 0.17 -2.93
CA MET A 164 7.90 1.49 -3.25
C MET A 164 8.90 1.40 -4.41
N ILE A 165 9.71 0.35 -4.47
CA ILE A 165 10.60 0.08 -5.60
C ILE A 165 9.78 -0.11 -6.89
N ALA A 166 8.68 -0.86 -6.83
CA ALA A 166 7.75 -1.03 -7.95
C ALA A 166 7.13 0.31 -8.35
N ALA A 167 6.61 1.09 -7.39
CA ALA A 167 6.03 2.42 -7.63
C ALA A 167 6.99 3.39 -8.30
N ARG A 168 8.28 3.32 -7.96
CA ARG A 168 9.32 4.10 -8.63
C ARG A 168 9.63 3.57 -10.03
N ARG A 169 9.88 2.26 -10.18
CA ARG A 169 10.36 1.65 -11.45
C ARG A 169 9.28 1.56 -12.53
N PHE A 170 8.03 1.36 -12.12
CA PHE A 170 6.90 1.07 -13.00
C PHE A 170 5.77 2.09 -12.83
N ALA A 171 6.11 3.35 -12.55
CA ALA A 171 5.14 4.39 -12.21
C ALA A 171 3.97 4.52 -13.22
N PHE A 172 4.27 4.40 -14.52
CA PHE A 172 3.27 4.44 -15.61
C PHE A 172 2.23 3.31 -15.57
N LEU A 173 2.49 2.25 -14.80
CA LEU A 173 1.57 1.13 -14.62
C LEU A 173 0.84 1.16 -13.27
N HIS A 174 1.00 2.26 -12.51
CA HIS A 174 0.28 2.53 -11.26
C HIS A 174 0.26 1.37 -10.25
N PRO A 175 1.44 0.85 -9.84
CA PRO A 175 1.55 -0.39 -9.07
C PRO A 175 1.01 -0.34 -7.63
N VAL A 176 0.80 0.87 -7.12
CA VAL A 176 0.28 1.13 -5.78
C VAL A 176 -0.84 2.14 -5.89
N HIS A 177 -1.97 1.86 -5.25
CA HIS A 177 -3.07 2.83 -5.23
C HIS A 177 -2.70 4.08 -4.43
N THR A 178 -3.02 5.23 -5.03
CA THR A 178 -2.70 6.54 -4.48
C THR A 178 -3.76 6.99 -3.46
N THR A 179 -3.41 7.99 -2.64
CA THR A 179 -4.39 8.71 -1.82
C THR A 179 -5.25 9.64 -2.68
N ASN A 180 -6.30 10.22 -2.11
CA ASN A 180 -7.09 11.27 -2.75
C ASN A 180 -6.39 12.65 -2.77
N TYR A 181 -5.11 12.72 -2.43
CA TYR A 181 -4.36 13.97 -2.27
C TYR A 181 -3.11 14.02 -3.15
N LEU A 182 -2.66 15.24 -3.43
CA LEU A 182 -1.40 15.56 -4.09
C LEU A 182 -0.71 16.71 -3.36
N PRO A 183 0.63 16.73 -3.27
CA PRO A 183 1.34 17.87 -2.75
C PRO A 183 1.30 19.04 -3.76
N GLU A 184 1.15 20.25 -3.23
CA GLU A 184 1.20 21.51 -3.97
C GLU A 184 2.31 22.37 -3.37
N VAL A 185 3.14 22.94 -4.24
CA VAL A 185 4.29 23.77 -3.85
C VAL A 185 3.89 25.24 -3.88
N ASP A 186 4.07 25.94 -2.78
CA ASP A 186 4.07 27.40 -2.75
C ASP A 186 5.41 27.92 -3.29
N GLU A 187 5.38 28.44 -4.51
CA GLU A 187 6.58 28.93 -5.21
C GLU A 187 7.23 30.14 -4.53
N SER A 188 6.44 30.93 -3.79
CA SER A 188 6.94 32.12 -3.09
C SER A 188 7.72 31.75 -1.83
N ALA A 189 7.27 30.72 -1.11
CA ALA A 189 7.89 30.22 0.11
C ALA A 189 9.02 29.21 -0.15
N CYS A 190 9.02 28.55 -1.33
CA CYS A 190 9.98 27.50 -1.66
C CYS A 190 11.40 28.07 -1.82
N ALA A 191 12.32 27.58 -0.98
CA ALA A 191 13.74 27.90 -1.06
C ALA A 191 14.54 27.01 -2.04
N GLY A 192 13.92 25.97 -2.61
CA GLY A 192 14.61 25.04 -3.52
C GLY A 192 15.68 24.16 -2.85
N CYS A 193 15.60 23.91 -1.54
CA CYS A 193 16.64 23.20 -0.77
C CYS A 193 16.74 21.69 -1.03
N GLY A 194 15.76 21.07 -1.69
CA GLY A 194 15.79 19.65 -2.06
C GLY A 194 15.45 18.65 -0.95
N LYS A 195 15.16 19.07 0.29
CA LYS A 195 14.80 18.13 1.38
C LYS A 195 13.60 17.23 1.03
N CYS A 196 12.59 17.81 0.36
CA CYS A 196 11.42 17.06 -0.13
C CYS A 196 11.75 16.04 -1.24
N VAL A 197 12.82 16.26 -2.01
CA VAL A 197 13.32 15.32 -3.02
C VAL A 197 13.88 14.09 -2.33
N GLY A 198 14.80 14.29 -1.38
CA GLY A 198 15.39 13.18 -0.62
C GLY A 198 14.40 12.40 0.23
N ALA A 199 13.32 13.05 0.68
CA ALA A 199 12.27 12.41 1.48
C ALA A 199 11.25 11.59 0.65
N CYS A 200 11.22 11.74 -0.69
CA CYS A 200 10.21 11.09 -1.52
C CYS A 200 10.58 9.63 -1.81
N PRO A 201 9.82 8.62 -1.32
CA PRO A 201 10.20 7.21 -1.47
C PRO A 201 10.01 6.66 -2.89
N VAL A 202 9.31 7.40 -3.74
CA VAL A 202 9.02 7.03 -5.13
C VAL A 202 9.59 8.01 -6.14
N GLU A 203 10.44 8.93 -5.69
CA GLU A 203 11.15 9.90 -6.55
C GLU A 203 10.22 10.80 -7.39
N ALA A 204 9.00 11.05 -6.91
CA ALA A 204 8.03 11.95 -7.56
C ALA A 204 8.32 13.44 -7.33
N MET A 205 9.33 13.79 -6.52
CA MET A 205 9.71 15.17 -6.24
C MET A 205 11.02 15.49 -6.94
N GLY A 206 11.09 16.63 -7.64
CA GLY A 206 12.30 17.13 -8.29
C GLY A 206 12.59 18.60 -8.00
N LEU A 207 13.74 19.09 -8.43
CA LEU A 207 14.09 20.51 -8.44
C LEU A 207 14.14 21.02 -9.88
N VAL A 208 13.43 22.11 -10.15
CA VAL A 208 13.44 22.80 -11.44
C VAL A 208 13.90 24.24 -11.27
N SER A 209 14.30 24.88 -12.37
CA SER A 209 14.54 26.33 -12.39
C SER A 209 13.30 27.07 -11.89
N ALA A 210 13.48 28.05 -11.01
CA ALA A 210 12.41 28.96 -10.62
C ALA A 210 12.11 30.02 -11.70
N ASN A 211 12.88 30.04 -12.80
CA ASN A 211 12.79 31.01 -13.90
C ASN A 211 12.83 32.47 -13.41
N ASP A 212 13.58 32.73 -12.34
CA ASP A 212 13.81 34.07 -11.79
C ASP A 212 14.90 34.76 -12.64
N PRO A 213 14.56 35.81 -13.40
CA PRO A 213 15.52 36.47 -14.30
C PRO A 213 16.67 37.15 -13.53
N HIS A 214 16.45 37.52 -12.27
CA HIS A 214 17.46 38.14 -11.41
C HIS A 214 18.27 37.10 -10.63
N ARG A 215 17.79 35.85 -10.52
CA ARG A 215 18.46 34.75 -9.82
C ARG A 215 18.37 33.45 -10.59
N ARG A 216 19.19 33.33 -11.65
CA ARG A 216 19.23 32.16 -12.56
C ARG A 216 19.50 30.82 -11.87
N SER A 217 20.21 30.82 -10.74
CA SER A 217 20.49 29.61 -9.96
C SER A 217 19.35 29.20 -9.03
N ARG A 218 18.33 30.06 -8.84
CA ARG A 218 17.21 29.77 -7.95
C ARG A 218 16.44 28.55 -8.47
N ARG A 219 16.30 27.57 -7.59
CA ARG A 219 15.51 26.36 -7.83
C ARG A 219 14.20 26.43 -7.06
N ARG A 220 13.23 25.64 -7.51
CA ARG A 220 12.00 25.34 -6.78
C ARG A 220 11.67 23.87 -6.87
N ALA A 221 10.95 23.36 -5.87
CA ALA A 221 10.44 22.00 -5.91
C ALA A 221 9.34 21.88 -6.99
N ARG A 222 9.25 20.72 -7.62
CA ARG A 222 8.18 20.35 -8.53
C ARG A 222 7.78 18.90 -8.27
N VAL A 223 6.48 18.64 -8.22
CA VAL A 223 5.94 17.28 -8.15
C VAL A 223 5.65 16.75 -9.55
N ASP A 224 5.98 15.49 -9.80
CA ASP A 224 5.43 14.70 -10.89
C ASP A 224 4.16 13.98 -10.39
N GLU A 225 3.00 14.51 -10.78
CA GLU A 225 1.69 14.00 -10.35
C GLU A 225 1.39 12.59 -10.91
N SER A 226 2.08 12.17 -11.97
CA SER A 226 1.89 10.85 -12.58
C SER A 226 2.56 9.73 -11.77
N ILE A 227 3.58 10.06 -10.99
CA ILE A 227 4.32 9.14 -10.12
C ILE A 227 3.85 9.27 -8.66
N CYS A 228 3.45 10.48 -8.26
CA CYS A 228 3.16 10.78 -6.86
C CYS A 228 2.03 9.94 -6.27
N LEU A 229 2.32 9.21 -5.19
CA LEU A 229 1.33 8.43 -4.44
C LEU A 229 0.43 9.28 -3.52
N GLY A 230 0.78 10.55 -3.28
CA GLY A 230 0.03 11.43 -2.39
C GLY A 230 0.23 11.16 -0.90
N CYS A 231 1.37 10.58 -0.50
CA CYS A 231 1.61 10.17 0.88
C CYS A 231 1.79 11.33 1.87
N GLY A 232 2.21 12.51 1.43
CA GLY A 232 2.43 13.68 2.30
C GLY A 232 3.75 13.69 3.09
N VAL A 233 4.64 12.71 2.90
CA VAL A 233 5.97 12.70 3.56
C VAL A 233 6.81 13.94 3.18
N CYS A 234 6.72 14.41 1.94
CA CYS A 234 7.42 15.60 1.48
C CYS A 234 6.94 16.90 2.18
N VAL A 235 5.67 16.95 2.59
CA VAL A 235 5.10 18.09 3.34
C VAL A 235 5.76 18.18 4.70
N ARG A 236 5.84 17.06 5.43
CA ARG A 236 6.54 16.97 6.73
C ARG A 236 8.02 17.35 6.60
N ALA A 237 8.68 16.94 5.53
CA ALA A 237 10.10 17.26 5.29
C ALA A 237 10.36 18.75 4.96
N CYS A 238 9.32 19.54 4.69
CA CYS A 238 9.44 20.94 4.31
C CYS A 238 9.45 21.87 5.53
N GLU A 239 10.63 22.16 6.08
CA GLU A 239 10.79 23.07 7.22
C GLU A 239 10.33 24.52 6.95
N ARG A 240 10.19 24.91 5.67
CA ARG A 240 9.71 26.24 5.27
C ARG A 240 8.19 26.32 5.14
N GLY A 241 7.48 25.20 5.30
CA GLY A 241 6.02 25.15 5.10
C GLY A 241 5.58 25.45 3.65
N ALA A 242 6.48 25.31 2.67
CA ALA A 242 6.20 25.63 1.27
C ALA A 242 5.46 24.50 0.51
N LEU A 243 5.00 23.47 1.21
CA LEU A 243 4.30 22.32 0.66
C LEU A 243 3.03 22.09 1.46
N ARG A 244 1.91 21.86 0.78
CA ARG A 244 0.63 21.46 1.38
C ARG A 244 -0.03 20.36 0.57
N LEU A 245 -0.93 19.59 1.16
CA LEU A 245 -1.76 18.65 0.41
C LEU A 245 -2.98 19.38 -0.18
N ARG A 246 -3.34 19.04 -1.41
CA ARG A 246 -4.60 19.42 -2.06
C ARG A 246 -5.35 18.17 -2.54
N PRO A 247 -6.69 18.20 -2.65
CA PRO A 247 -7.44 17.12 -3.26
C PRO A 247 -7.04 16.87 -4.72
N ARG A 248 -7.14 15.61 -5.16
CA ARG A 248 -7.07 15.25 -6.59
C ARG A 248 -8.35 15.65 -7.30
N GLY A 249 -8.24 16.00 -8.58
CA GLY A 249 -9.41 16.32 -9.41
C GLY A 249 -10.38 15.14 -9.61
N ARG A 250 -9.85 13.91 -9.57
CA ARG A 250 -10.64 12.67 -9.58
C ARG A 250 -10.34 11.86 -8.33
N ARG A 251 -11.39 11.52 -7.57
CA ARG A 251 -11.26 10.63 -6.41
C ARG A 251 -10.91 9.20 -6.84
N VAL A 252 -10.03 8.59 -6.07
CA VAL A 252 -9.65 7.18 -6.12
C VAL A 252 -10.70 6.38 -5.36
N ILE A 253 -11.25 5.35 -5.99
CA ILE A 253 -12.28 4.49 -5.40
C ILE A 253 -11.61 3.23 -4.85
N THR A 254 -11.52 3.13 -3.53
CA THR A 254 -11.00 1.94 -2.84
C THR A 254 -12.07 0.84 -2.79
N PRO A 255 -11.75 -0.45 -3.02
CA PRO A 255 -12.67 -1.56 -2.77
C PRO A 255 -13.20 -1.60 -1.33
N VAL A 256 -14.40 -2.14 -1.12
CA VAL A 256 -15.05 -2.12 0.20
C VAL A 256 -14.28 -2.97 1.21
N ASN A 257 -13.97 -4.22 0.87
CA ASN A 257 -13.30 -5.18 1.74
C ASN A 257 -12.43 -6.14 0.91
N SER A 258 -11.71 -7.05 1.58
CA SER A 258 -10.76 -7.97 0.94
C SER A 258 -11.44 -8.88 -0.10
N ALA A 259 -12.66 -9.35 0.16
CA ALA A 259 -13.41 -10.17 -0.81
C ALA A 259 -13.73 -9.37 -2.08
N HIS A 260 -14.23 -8.14 -1.92
CA HIS A 260 -14.52 -7.25 -3.04
C HIS A 260 -13.25 -7.00 -3.87
N ARG A 261 -12.13 -6.63 -3.22
CA ARG A 261 -10.85 -6.41 -3.91
C ARG A 261 -10.40 -7.66 -4.67
N THR A 262 -10.33 -8.82 -3.99
CA THR A 262 -9.82 -10.06 -4.58
C THR A 262 -10.64 -10.51 -5.80
N VAL A 263 -11.97 -10.42 -5.72
CA VAL A 263 -12.85 -10.78 -6.85
C VAL A 263 -12.66 -9.82 -8.02
N VAL A 264 -12.59 -8.51 -7.77
CA VAL A 264 -12.37 -7.52 -8.84
C VAL A 264 -11.00 -7.71 -9.49
N MET A 265 -9.95 -7.91 -8.70
CA MET A 265 -8.62 -8.24 -9.21
C MET A 265 -8.64 -9.51 -10.06
N ALA A 266 -9.33 -10.57 -9.61
CA ALA A 266 -9.43 -11.81 -10.36
C ALA A 266 -10.15 -11.62 -11.70
N ILE A 267 -11.22 -10.82 -11.74
CA ILE A 267 -11.91 -10.47 -12.99
C ILE A 267 -11.01 -9.65 -13.91
N GLU A 268 -10.35 -8.60 -13.41
CA GLU A 268 -9.48 -7.75 -14.22
C GLU A 268 -8.30 -8.53 -14.83
N ARG A 269 -7.82 -9.55 -14.12
CA ARG A 269 -6.66 -10.36 -14.51
C ARG A 269 -7.02 -11.67 -15.22
N GLY A 270 -8.30 -11.92 -15.51
CA GLY A 270 -8.74 -13.14 -16.19
C GLY A 270 -8.58 -14.44 -15.37
N ARG A 271 -8.61 -14.33 -14.03
CA ARG A 271 -8.36 -15.44 -13.09
C ARG A 271 -9.53 -15.78 -12.17
N LEU A 272 -10.75 -15.33 -12.48
CA LEU A 272 -11.93 -15.60 -11.64
C LEU A 272 -12.18 -17.10 -11.46
N GLN A 273 -11.96 -17.91 -12.51
CA GLN A 273 -12.07 -19.36 -12.47
C GLN A 273 -11.09 -19.98 -11.46
N HIS A 274 -9.83 -19.53 -11.44
CA HIS A 274 -8.82 -20.03 -10.50
C HIS A 274 -9.18 -19.65 -9.06
N LEU A 275 -9.73 -18.45 -8.86
CA LEU A 275 -10.23 -18.03 -7.55
C LEU A 275 -11.36 -18.95 -7.05
N ILE A 276 -12.24 -19.45 -7.91
CA ILE A 276 -13.38 -20.29 -7.49
C ILE A 276 -12.98 -21.76 -7.33
N PHE A 277 -12.20 -22.29 -8.27
CA PHE A 277 -11.90 -23.72 -8.36
C PHE A 277 -10.59 -24.09 -7.65
N ASP A 278 -9.49 -23.38 -7.93
CA ASP A 278 -8.17 -23.76 -7.41
C ASP A 278 -8.01 -23.43 -5.93
N SER A 279 -8.67 -22.37 -5.45
CA SER A 279 -8.71 -22.06 -4.00
C SER A 279 -9.69 -22.92 -3.21
N GLN A 280 -10.37 -23.86 -3.88
CA GLN A 280 -11.46 -24.66 -3.32
C GLN A 280 -12.62 -23.83 -2.74
N ALA A 281 -12.78 -22.56 -3.13
CA ALA A 281 -13.87 -21.71 -2.67
C ALA A 281 -15.26 -22.31 -2.96
N HIS A 282 -15.40 -23.09 -4.04
CA HIS A 282 -16.62 -23.86 -4.35
C HIS A 282 -17.00 -24.91 -3.29
N LEU A 283 -16.03 -25.41 -2.50
CA LEU A 283 -16.29 -26.37 -1.43
C LEU A 283 -16.84 -25.71 -0.15
N SER A 284 -16.83 -24.37 -0.08
CA SER A 284 -17.38 -23.60 1.03
C SER A 284 -18.52 -22.72 0.54
N HIS A 285 -19.75 -23.05 0.94
CA HIS A 285 -20.92 -22.23 0.63
C HIS A 285 -20.74 -20.76 1.04
N ARG A 286 -20.03 -20.49 2.14
CA ARG A 286 -19.72 -19.12 2.58
C ARG A 286 -18.75 -18.41 1.64
N ALA A 287 -17.69 -19.10 1.19
CA ALA A 287 -16.71 -18.51 0.28
C ALA A 287 -17.31 -18.26 -1.10
N LEU A 288 -18.07 -19.23 -1.63
CA LEU A 288 -18.75 -19.08 -2.91
C LEU A 288 -19.82 -17.97 -2.86
N ALA A 289 -20.59 -17.87 -1.77
CA ALA A 289 -21.55 -16.79 -1.58
C ALA A 289 -20.87 -15.41 -1.50
N ALA A 290 -19.70 -15.30 -0.86
CA ALA A 290 -18.93 -14.06 -0.85
C ALA A 290 -18.46 -13.66 -2.25
N VAL A 291 -17.96 -14.62 -3.04
CA VAL A 291 -17.53 -14.36 -4.43
C VAL A 291 -18.71 -13.94 -5.31
N LEU A 292 -19.78 -14.74 -5.34
CA LEU A 292 -20.97 -14.45 -6.15
C LEU A 292 -21.66 -13.16 -5.70
N GLY A 293 -21.74 -12.94 -4.39
CA GLY A 293 -22.31 -11.72 -3.81
C GLY A 293 -21.56 -10.45 -4.21
N VAL A 294 -20.23 -10.52 -4.39
CA VAL A 294 -19.47 -9.42 -4.99
C VAL A 294 -19.83 -9.26 -6.46
N VAL A 295 -19.72 -10.33 -7.27
CA VAL A 295 -19.98 -10.28 -8.73
C VAL A 295 -21.33 -9.64 -9.02
N LEU A 296 -22.37 -10.04 -8.31
CA LEU A 296 -23.74 -9.56 -8.52
C LEU A 296 -23.96 -8.08 -8.15
N LYS A 297 -23.06 -7.49 -7.35
CA LYS A 297 -23.10 -6.05 -6.99
C LYS A 297 -22.17 -5.20 -7.85
N LEU A 298 -21.40 -5.80 -8.76
CA LEU A 298 -20.50 -5.06 -9.64
C LEU A 298 -21.26 -4.33 -10.76
N PRO A 299 -20.67 -3.28 -11.36
CA PRO A 299 -21.22 -2.64 -12.55
C PRO A 299 -21.41 -3.61 -13.72
N PRO A 300 -22.35 -3.35 -14.66
CA PRO A 300 -22.68 -4.27 -15.75
C PRO A 300 -21.48 -4.75 -16.58
N VAL A 301 -20.51 -3.87 -16.82
CA VAL A 301 -19.29 -4.21 -17.57
C VAL A 301 -18.48 -5.30 -16.86
N LYS A 302 -18.26 -5.18 -15.54
CA LYS A 302 -17.50 -6.18 -14.77
C LYS A 302 -18.30 -7.49 -14.58
N GLN A 303 -19.63 -7.41 -14.51
CA GLN A 303 -20.49 -8.59 -14.53
C GLN A 303 -20.36 -9.36 -15.86
N ALA A 304 -20.35 -8.66 -16.98
CA ALA A 304 -20.16 -9.28 -18.31
C ALA A 304 -18.78 -9.96 -18.42
N MET A 305 -17.71 -9.30 -17.97
CA MET A 305 -16.36 -9.89 -17.91
C MET A 305 -16.33 -11.16 -17.05
N ALA A 306 -16.96 -11.14 -15.87
CA ALA A 306 -17.06 -12.29 -14.99
C ALA A 306 -17.82 -13.46 -15.64
N SER A 307 -18.95 -13.16 -16.30
CA SER A 307 -19.74 -14.15 -17.03
C SER A 307 -18.93 -14.80 -18.16
N GLN A 308 -18.19 -14.00 -18.93
CA GLN A 308 -17.36 -14.48 -20.03
C GLN A 308 -16.21 -15.40 -19.56
N GLN A 309 -15.59 -15.10 -18.42
CA GLN A 309 -14.53 -15.95 -17.84
C GLN A 309 -15.08 -17.29 -17.34
N MET A 310 -16.23 -17.25 -16.67
CA MET A 310 -16.83 -18.46 -16.07
C MET A 310 -17.54 -19.34 -17.09
N LYS A 311 -17.99 -18.78 -18.22
CA LYS A 311 -18.81 -19.46 -19.25
C LYS A 311 -19.95 -20.28 -18.63
N SER A 312 -20.58 -19.73 -17.58
CA SER A 312 -21.55 -20.44 -16.75
C SER A 312 -22.96 -19.92 -16.99
N ARG A 313 -23.85 -20.80 -17.48
CA ARG A 313 -25.29 -20.50 -17.64
C ARG A 313 -25.96 -20.16 -16.31
N TYR A 314 -25.47 -20.72 -15.21
CA TYR A 314 -25.98 -20.41 -13.87
C TYR A 314 -25.66 -18.97 -13.46
N LEU A 315 -24.41 -18.54 -13.65
CA LEU A 315 -24.00 -17.16 -13.35
C LEU A 315 -24.75 -16.16 -14.24
N GLU A 316 -24.90 -16.46 -15.52
CA GLU A 316 -25.66 -15.64 -16.46
C GLU A 316 -27.12 -15.49 -16.03
N ALA A 317 -27.76 -16.59 -15.59
CA ALA A 317 -29.12 -16.56 -15.08
C ALA A 317 -29.25 -15.74 -13.79
N LEU A 318 -28.28 -15.84 -12.87
CA LEU A 318 -28.25 -15.04 -11.64
C LEU A 318 -28.12 -13.54 -11.94
N ILE A 319 -27.23 -13.15 -12.84
CA ILE A 319 -27.03 -11.75 -13.24
C ILE A 319 -28.33 -11.20 -13.86
N LYS A 320 -28.97 -11.95 -14.77
CA LYS A 320 -30.25 -11.57 -15.38
C LYS A 320 -31.37 -11.39 -14.36
N ARG A 321 -31.43 -12.24 -13.33
CA ARG A 321 -32.45 -12.17 -12.26
C ARG A 321 -32.31 -10.97 -11.34
N MET A 322 -31.11 -10.43 -11.18
CA MET A 322 -30.84 -9.27 -10.33
C MET A 322 -30.83 -7.92 -11.07
N GLY A 323 -30.72 -7.95 -12.40
CA GLY A 323 -30.82 -6.77 -13.26
C GLY A 323 -32.23 -6.45 -13.74
N MET A 324 -33.25 -7.15 -13.21
CA MET A 324 -34.67 -6.80 -13.33
C MET A 324 -35.13 -6.00 -12.12
#